data_AF-A0A967GN95-F1
#
_entry.id   AF-A0A967GN95-F1
#
_cell.length_a   1.000
_cell.length_b   1.000
_cell.length_c   1.000
_cell.angle_alpha   90.00
_cell.angle_beta   90.00
_cell.angle_gamma   90.00
#
_symmetry.space_group_name_H-M   'P 1'
#
loop_
_entity.id
_entity.type
_entity.pdbx_description
1 polymer ?
#
loop_
_entity_poly.entity_id
_entity_poly.type
_entity_poly.pdbx_seq_one_letter_code
_entity_poly.pdbx_strand_id
1 'polypeptide(L)'
;MSFTPSAGEELQSEYFVALSDAPGALRAINELHEQISPLVLVTEVRSVAADDFVMSPCRGRESAAIHFTWRQHLEPGEAMLPSGLTPEVKAVLRRIEEVLEPFDPRPHPGKLFTMERARLEQAYPGHSQFREAVGRYDPQGKFSNGFLEEYFLGADR
;
A
#
# COMPACT_ATOMS: atom_id res chain seq x y z
N MET A 1 3.18 25.71 22.71
CA MET A 1 3.21 25.12 21.36
C MET A 1 2.12 24.06 21.30
N SER A 2 0.92 24.38 20.79
CA SER A 2 -0.08 23.35 20.48
C SER A 2 0.17 22.90 19.05
N PHE A 3 0.92 21.81 18.88
CA PHE A 3 0.99 21.13 17.60
C PHE A 3 -0.34 20.40 17.42
N THR A 4 -1.20 20.93 16.55
CA THR A 4 -2.37 20.19 16.07
C THR A 4 -1.87 19.29 14.95
N PRO A 5 -1.92 17.95 15.08
CA PRO A 5 -1.56 17.08 13.98
C PRO A 5 -2.43 17.36 12.75
N SER A 6 -1.91 17.02 11.57
CA SER A 6 -2.60 17.13 10.27
C SER A 6 -4.10 16.84 10.40
N ALA A 7 -4.95 17.78 10.00
CA ALA A 7 -6.39 17.65 10.10
C ALA A 7 -7.00 16.74 9.00
N GLY A 8 -6.20 15.86 8.39
CA GLY A 8 -6.70 14.78 7.55
C GLY A 8 -6.91 15.10 6.07
N GLU A 9 -6.31 16.17 5.55
CA GLU A 9 -6.27 16.43 4.09
C GLU A 9 -4.98 15.91 3.45
N GLU A 10 -4.63 14.67 3.78
CA GLU A 10 -3.47 13.98 3.22
C GLU A 10 -3.83 12.55 2.86
N LEU A 11 -3.26 12.09 1.75
CA LEU A 11 -3.36 10.71 1.32
C LEU A 11 -2.03 10.02 1.61
N GLN A 12 -2.06 8.74 1.94
CA GLN A 12 -0.84 8.00 2.26
C GLN A 12 -0.78 6.68 1.50
N SER A 13 0.40 6.34 0.98
CA SER A 13 0.73 5.03 0.42
C SER A 13 2.07 4.58 0.98
N GLU A 14 2.28 3.28 1.13
CA GLU A 14 3.56 2.74 1.56
C GLU A 14 3.79 1.36 0.97
N TYR A 15 5.01 1.12 0.49
CA TYR A 15 5.41 -0.13 -0.13
C TYR A 15 6.65 -0.69 0.58
N PHE A 16 6.65 -2.00 0.80
CA PHE A 16 7.75 -2.72 1.44
C PHE A 16 8.47 -3.59 0.43
N VAL A 17 9.77 -3.37 0.26
CA VAL A 17 10.67 -4.21 -0.54
C VAL A 17 11.72 -4.85 0.37
N ALA A 18 12.45 -5.86 -0.10
CA ALA A 18 13.58 -6.40 0.66
C ALA A 18 14.60 -5.28 0.94
N LEU A 19 15.17 -5.24 2.14
CA LEU A 19 16.12 -4.20 2.52
C LEU A 19 17.35 -4.15 1.58
N SER A 20 17.79 -5.31 1.08
CA SER A 20 18.87 -5.43 0.09
C SER A 20 18.55 -4.75 -1.24
N ASP A 21 17.27 -4.67 -1.60
CA ASP A 21 16.80 -4.15 -2.88
C ASP A 21 16.51 -2.64 -2.83
N ALA A 22 16.52 -2.05 -1.63
CA ALA A 22 16.20 -0.65 -1.40
C ALA A 22 16.96 0.32 -2.32
N PRO A 23 18.28 0.19 -2.57
CA PRO A 23 18.98 1.09 -3.48
C PRO A 23 18.44 1.02 -4.92
N GLY A 24 18.04 -0.17 -5.40
CA GLY A 24 17.45 -0.37 -6.72
C GLY A 24 16.05 0.22 -6.80
N ALA A 25 15.21 -0.10 -5.82
CA ALA A 25 13.84 0.41 -5.72
C ALA A 25 13.78 1.94 -5.66
N LEU A 26 14.63 2.57 -4.86
CA LEU A 26 14.68 4.04 -4.74
C LEU A 26 15.16 4.71 -6.03
N ARG A 27 16.10 4.10 -6.77
CA ARG A 27 16.50 4.61 -8.09
C ARG A 27 15.34 4.54 -9.09
N ALA A 28 14.62 3.42 -9.13
CA ALA A 28 13.46 3.24 -10.00
C ALA A 28 12.34 4.25 -9.69
N ILE A 29 12.06 4.51 -8.40
CA ILE A 29 11.12 5.57 -8.00
C ILE A 29 11.61 6.96 -8.43
N ASN A 30 12.91 7.24 -8.31
CA ASN A 30 13.47 8.55 -8.68
C ASN A 30 13.35 8.85 -10.18
N GLU A 31 13.23 7.84 -11.04
CA GLU A 31 12.92 8.04 -12.46
C GLU A 31 11.55 8.70 -12.67
N LEU A 32 10.63 8.56 -11.71
CA LEU A 32 9.30 9.17 -11.71
C LEU A 32 9.25 10.54 -11.01
N HIS A 33 10.39 11.14 -10.68
CA HIS A 33 10.44 12.36 -9.85
C HIS A 33 9.60 13.53 -10.40
N GLU A 34 9.54 13.73 -11.71
CA GLU A 34 8.72 14.80 -12.31
C GLU A 34 7.21 14.61 -12.08
N GLN A 35 6.77 13.36 -11.94
CA GLN A 35 5.37 12.99 -11.70
C GLN A 35 5.05 13.01 -10.20
N ILE A 36 6.01 12.61 -9.36
CA ILE A 36 5.87 12.52 -7.90
C ILE A 36 5.99 13.89 -7.23
N SER A 37 6.98 14.70 -7.60
CA SER A 37 7.35 15.94 -6.90
C SER A 37 6.21 16.97 -6.78
N PRO A 38 5.35 17.17 -7.80
CA PRO A 38 4.22 18.09 -7.68
C PRO A 38 3.16 17.64 -6.65
N LEU A 39 3.02 16.33 -6.44
CA LEU A 39 1.96 15.74 -5.63
C LEU A 39 2.40 15.38 -4.21
N VAL A 40 3.67 15.03 -4.02
CA VAL A 40 4.17 14.54 -2.73
C VAL A 40 4.42 15.69 -1.75
N LEU A 41 3.98 15.52 -0.51
CA LEU A 41 4.36 16.38 0.62
C LEU A 41 5.68 15.92 1.23
N VAL A 42 5.80 14.62 1.47
CA VAL A 42 7.00 14.01 2.02
C VAL A 42 7.10 12.54 1.59
N THR A 43 8.34 12.11 1.35
CA THR A 43 8.70 10.69 1.27
C THR A 43 9.53 10.34 2.50
N GLU A 44 9.20 9.22 3.14
CA GLU A 44 9.92 8.69 4.29
C GLU A 44 10.42 7.28 3.95
N VAL A 45 11.70 7.01 4.21
CA VAL A 45 12.28 5.67 4.02
C VAL A 45 12.73 5.14 5.37
N ARG A 46 12.25 3.95 5.73
CA ARG A 46 12.56 3.28 7.00
C ARG A 46 13.04 1.86 6.75
N SER A 47 13.84 1.33 7.67
CA SER A 47 14.17 -0.09 7.74
C SER A 47 13.35 -0.75 8.84
N VAL A 48 12.84 -1.95 8.57
CA VAL A 48 12.07 -2.75 9.52
C VAL A 48 12.65 -4.17 9.55
N ALA A 49 12.84 -4.72 10.75
CA ALA A 49 13.30 -6.10 10.92
C ALA A 49 12.27 -7.10 10.37
N ALA A 50 12.72 -8.31 10.03
CA ALA A 50 11.81 -9.39 9.66
C ALA A 50 10.91 -9.80 10.83
N ASP A 51 9.69 -10.23 10.52
CA ASP A 51 8.78 -10.86 11.48
C ASP A 51 8.16 -12.16 10.93
N ASP A 52 7.34 -12.81 11.74
CA ASP A 52 6.60 -14.03 11.39
C ASP A 52 5.07 -13.85 11.40
N PHE A 53 4.57 -12.61 11.52
CA PHE A 53 3.14 -12.34 11.57
C PHE A 53 2.48 -12.65 10.22
N VAL A 54 1.33 -13.33 10.26
CA VAL A 54 0.69 -13.92 9.08
C VAL A 54 0.53 -12.93 7.93
N MET A 55 0.00 -11.73 8.21
CA MET A 55 -0.31 -10.70 7.22
C MET A 55 0.64 -9.49 7.27
N SER A 56 1.83 -9.64 7.87
CA SER A 56 2.80 -8.54 7.86
C SER A 56 3.46 -8.36 6.49
N PRO A 57 3.59 -7.12 5.99
CA PRO A 57 4.45 -6.83 4.84
C PRO A 57 5.93 -7.21 5.08
N CYS A 58 6.38 -7.27 6.33
CA CYS A 58 7.76 -7.60 6.70
C CYS A 58 7.99 -9.10 6.97
N ARG A 59 6.97 -9.95 6.73
CA ARG A 59 7.06 -11.37 7.02
C ARG A 59 8.23 -12.03 6.28
N GLY A 60 9.13 -12.65 7.04
CA GLY A 60 10.25 -13.44 6.54
C GLY A 60 11.38 -12.66 5.85
N ARG A 61 11.37 -11.31 5.87
CA ARG A 61 12.47 -10.51 5.32
C ARG A 61 12.65 -9.17 6.03
N GLU A 62 13.90 -8.78 6.27
CA GLU A 62 14.21 -7.39 6.58
C GLU A 62 13.78 -6.52 5.41
N SER A 63 13.09 -5.43 5.70
CA SER A 63 12.36 -4.67 4.69
C SER A 63 12.73 -3.19 4.73
N ALA A 64 12.80 -2.57 3.56
CA ALA A 64 12.73 -1.13 3.44
C ALA A 64 11.27 -0.73 3.19
N ALA A 65 10.73 0.11 4.06
CA ALA A 65 9.42 0.73 3.90
C ALA A 65 9.58 2.08 3.22
N ILE A 66 8.96 2.25 2.06
CA ILE A 66 8.99 3.46 1.26
C ILE A 66 7.60 4.10 1.33
N HIS A 67 7.49 5.14 2.14
CA HIS A 67 6.25 5.84 2.44
C HIS A 67 6.15 7.14 1.67
N PHE A 68 4.93 7.47 1.24
CA PHE A 68 4.59 8.74 0.62
C PHE A 68 3.38 9.34 1.32
N THR A 69 3.48 10.61 1.68
CA THR A 69 2.33 11.44 2.01
C THR A 69 2.07 12.36 0.83
N TRP A 70 0.86 12.31 0.28
CA TRP A 70 0.44 13.06 -0.90
C TRP A 70 -0.46 14.22 -0.52
N ARG A 71 -0.42 15.28 -1.32
CA ARG A 71 -1.43 16.32 -1.34
C ARG A 71 -2.75 15.72 -1.79
N GLN A 72 -3.84 16.06 -1.10
CA GLN A 72 -5.19 15.79 -1.58
C GLN A 72 -5.61 16.88 -2.58
N HIS A 73 -4.92 16.94 -3.72
CA HIS A 73 -5.20 17.91 -4.78
C HIS A 73 -6.39 17.44 -5.62
N LEU A 74 -7.38 18.32 -5.77
CA LEU A 74 -8.51 18.12 -6.67
C LEU A 74 -8.65 19.40 -7.49
N GLU A 75 -8.65 19.27 -8.81
CA GLU A 75 -8.97 20.40 -9.67
C GLU A 75 -10.45 20.78 -9.52
N PRO A 76 -10.84 22.04 -9.80
CA PRO A 76 -12.24 22.46 -9.71
C PRO A 76 -13.16 21.57 -10.56
N GLY A 77 -14.08 20.87 -9.89
CA GLY A 77 -15.02 19.94 -10.53
C GLY A 77 -14.59 18.47 -10.49
N GLU A 78 -13.39 18.16 -10.00
CA GLU A 78 -13.00 16.80 -9.66
C GLU A 78 -13.53 16.37 -8.30
N ALA A 79 -13.70 15.06 -8.13
CA ALA A 79 -14.10 14.44 -6.89
C ALA A 79 -13.16 13.31 -6.54
N MET A 80 -13.08 13.00 -5.25
CA MET A 80 -12.41 11.80 -4.77
C MET A 80 -13.03 10.56 -5.44
N LEU A 81 -12.18 9.64 -5.86
CA LEU A 81 -12.62 8.33 -6.34
C LEU A 81 -13.22 7.53 -5.18
N PRO A 82 -14.09 6.54 -5.45
CA PRO A 82 -14.64 5.66 -4.41
C PRO A 82 -13.55 4.98 -3.56
N SER A 83 -12.36 4.79 -4.14
CA SER A 83 -11.18 4.24 -3.46
C SER A 83 -10.48 5.22 -2.49
N GLY A 84 -10.99 6.45 -2.33
CA GLY A 84 -10.35 7.48 -1.50
C GLY A 84 -9.10 8.10 -2.12
N LEU A 85 -8.89 7.94 -3.43
CA LEU A 85 -7.77 8.52 -4.18
C LEU A 85 -8.23 9.71 -5.02
N THR A 86 -7.35 10.67 -5.27
CA THR A 86 -7.51 11.61 -6.38
C THR A 86 -7.10 10.91 -7.70
N PRO A 87 -7.61 11.35 -8.86
CA PRO A 87 -7.20 10.76 -10.16
C PRO A 87 -5.68 10.78 -10.38
N GLU A 88 -5.02 11.87 -10.00
CA GLU A 88 -3.58 12.09 -10.19
C GLU A 88 -2.75 11.18 -9.28
N VAL A 89 -3.11 11.08 -8.00
CA VAL A 89 -2.42 10.18 -7.06
C VAL A 89 -2.62 8.74 -7.51
N LYS A 90 -3.83 8.34 -7.94
CA LYS A 90 -4.07 6.99 -8.49
C LYS A 90 -3.18 6.69 -9.70
N ALA A 91 -3.01 7.66 -10.61
CA ALA A 91 -2.15 7.49 -11.78
C ALA A 91 -0.68 7.30 -11.38
N VAL A 92 -0.18 8.08 -10.42
CA VAL A 92 1.20 7.96 -9.94
C VAL A 92 1.42 6.66 -9.15
N LEU A 93 0.47 6.21 -8.32
CA LEU A 93 0.59 4.94 -7.60
C LEU A 93 0.73 3.75 -8.56
N ARG A 94 -0.02 3.73 -9.67
CA ARG A 94 0.15 2.69 -10.71
C ARG A 94 1.56 2.66 -11.27
N ARG A 95 2.13 3.83 -11.57
CA ARG A 95 3.50 3.92 -12.10
C ARG A 95 4.54 3.50 -11.07
N ILE A 96 4.34 3.87 -9.80
CA ILE A 96 5.20 3.41 -8.69
C ILE A 96 5.14 1.89 -8.56
N GLU A 97 3.95 1.30 -8.59
CA GLU A 97 3.77 -0.15 -8.49
C GLU A 97 4.40 -0.89 -9.67
N GLU A 98 4.29 -0.35 -10.89
CA GLU A 98 4.94 -0.87 -12.09
C GLU A 98 6.48 -0.88 -11.97
N VAL A 99 7.10 0.24 -11.56
CA VAL A 99 8.56 0.31 -11.43
C VAL A 99 9.09 -0.47 -10.24
N LEU A 100 8.25 -0.70 -9.22
CA LEU A 100 8.59 -1.49 -8.07
C LEU A 100 8.44 -3.00 -8.29
N GLU A 101 7.68 -3.43 -9.30
CA GLU A 101 7.37 -4.86 -9.55
C GLU A 101 8.58 -5.80 -9.51
N PRO A 102 9.76 -5.45 -10.08
CA PRO A 102 10.96 -6.30 -10.01
C PRO A 102 11.49 -6.56 -8.59
N PHE A 103 11.07 -5.77 -7.60
CA PHE A 103 11.52 -5.84 -6.20
C PHE A 103 10.48 -6.50 -5.28
N ASP A 104 9.48 -7.17 -5.85
CA ASP A 104 8.40 -7.87 -5.15
C ASP A 104 7.76 -7.02 -4.01
N PRO A 105 7.17 -5.86 -4.35
CA PRO A 105 6.67 -4.92 -3.38
C PRO A 105 5.43 -5.45 -2.67
N ARG A 106 5.35 -5.21 -1.36
CA ARG A 106 4.16 -5.48 -0.54
C ARG A 106 3.54 -4.14 -0.11
N PRO A 107 2.31 -3.80 -0.52
CA PRO A 107 1.69 -2.52 -0.14
C PRO A 107 1.17 -2.58 1.29
N HIS A 108 1.28 -1.49 2.06
CA HIS A 108 0.72 -1.40 3.41
C HIS A 108 -0.82 -1.49 3.36
N PRO A 109 -1.47 -2.46 4.03
CA PRO A 109 -2.89 -2.71 3.84
C PRO A 109 -3.79 -1.63 4.47
N GLY A 110 -3.27 -0.87 5.43
CA GLY A 110 -3.95 0.30 6.01
C GLY A 110 -3.71 1.62 5.28
N LYS A 111 -3.12 1.61 4.08
CA LYS A 111 -2.83 2.79 3.25
C LYS A 111 -3.31 2.55 1.82
N LEU A 112 -3.21 3.57 0.97
CA LEU A 112 -3.65 3.51 -0.42
C LEU A 112 -2.66 2.76 -1.29
N PHE A 113 -3.20 1.97 -2.24
CA PHE A 113 -2.49 1.25 -3.28
C PHE A 113 -3.44 1.04 -4.47
N THR A 114 -2.92 0.62 -5.62
CA THR A 114 -3.71 0.29 -6.82
C THR A 114 -3.52 -1.16 -7.29
N MET A 115 -2.74 -1.96 -6.56
CA MET A 115 -2.55 -3.37 -6.83
C MET A 115 -3.86 -4.15 -6.82
N GLU A 116 -4.05 -4.98 -7.83
CA GLU A 116 -5.19 -5.89 -7.91
C GLU A 116 -5.06 -7.03 -6.91
N ARG A 117 -6.20 -7.60 -6.50
CA ARG A 117 -6.27 -8.74 -5.58
C ARG A 117 -5.28 -9.85 -5.94
N ALA A 118 -5.24 -10.28 -7.20
CA ALA A 118 -4.36 -11.37 -7.64
C ALA A 118 -2.88 -11.09 -7.34
N ARG A 119 -2.43 -9.83 -7.41
CA ARG A 119 -1.08 -9.44 -7.04
C ARG A 119 -0.90 -9.45 -5.51
N LEU A 120 -1.88 -9.00 -4.75
CA LEU A 120 -1.84 -9.08 -3.27
C LEU A 120 -1.78 -10.51 -2.76
N GLU A 121 -2.54 -11.44 -3.37
CA GLU A 121 -2.50 -12.86 -3.00
C GLU A 121 -1.08 -13.44 -3.17
N GLN A 122 -0.32 -12.97 -4.16
CA GLN A 122 1.07 -13.36 -4.40
C GLN A 122 2.06 -12.62 -3.48
N ALA A 123 1.84 -11.33 -3.24
CA ALA A 123 2.75 -10.49 -2.47
C ALA A 123 2.78 -10.88 -0.99
N TYR A 124 1.68 -11.42 -0.44
CA TYR A 124 1.55 -11.81 0.97
C TYR A 124 1.70 -13.33 1.18
N PRO A 125 2.85 -13.83 1.69
CA PRO A 125 3.05 -15.27 1.88
C PRO A 125 2.03 -15.92 2.83
N GLY A 126 1.44 -15.16 3.75
CA GLY A 126 0.41 -15.66 4.67
C GLY A 126 -1.02 -15.56 4.17
N HIS A 127 -1.25 -15.14 2.92
CA HIS A 127 -2.58 -14.94 2.38
C HIS A 127 -3.49 -16.17 2.54
N SER A 128 -3.03 -17.34 2.12
CA SER A 128 -3.81 -18.59 2.26
C SER A 128 -4.08 -18.97 3.72
N GLN A 129 -3.09 -18.79 4.59
CA GLN A 129 -3.23 -19.04 6.03
C GLN A 129 -4.27 -18.10 6.68
N PHE A 130 -4.27 -16.82 6.27
CA PHE A 130 -5.28 -15.86 6.70
C PHE A 130 -6.67 -16.26 6.24
N ARG A 131 -6.84 -16.61 4.96
CA ARG A 131 -8.15 -17.04 4.42
C ARG A 131 -8.70 -18.26 5.15
N GLU A 132 -7.86 -19.26 5.42
CA GLU A 132 -8.23 -20.45 6.19
C GLU A 132 -8.66 -20.07 7.61
N ALA A 133 -7.89 -19.23 8.30
CA ALA A 133 -8.21 -18.77 9.65
C ALA A 133 -9.55 -18.04 9.70
N VAL A 134 -9.81 -17.11 8.78
CA VAL A 134 -11.10 -16.41 8.73
C VAL A 134 -12.22 -17.41 8.41
N GLY A 135 -12.01 -18.40 7.54
CA GLY A 135 -13.03 -19.43 7.25
C GLY A 135 -13.38 -20.29 8.47
N ARG A 136 -12.40 -20.55 9.33
CA ARG A 136 -12.57 -21.33 10.57
C ARG A 136 -13.23 -20.53 11.69
N TYR A 137 -12.79 -19.29 11.90
CA TYR A 137 -13.16 -18.49 13.07
C TYR A 137 -14.29 -17.49 12.81
N ASP A 138 -14.51 -17.09 11.56
CA ASP A 138 -15.62 -16.22 11.15
C ASP A 138 -16.34 -16.79 9.90
N PRO A 139 -16.94 -17.99 10.01
CA PRO A 139 -17.60 -18.66 8.87
C PRO A 139 -18.85 -17.92 8.36
N GLN A 140 -19.41 -17.01 9.16
CA GLN A 140 -20.57 -16.19 8.78
C GLN A 140 -20.18 -14.78 8.31
N GLY A 141 -18.88 -14.46 8.28
CA GLY A 141 -18.37 -13.18 7.77
C GLY A 141 -18.75 -11.97 8.61
N LYS A 142 -19.00 -12.12 9.92
CA LYS A 142 -19.41 -11.03 10.81
C LYS A 142 -18.38 -9.88 10.86
N PHE A 143 -17.10 -10.19 10.70
CA PHE A 143 -16.01 -9.23 10.71
C PHE A 143 -15.46 -8.93 9.31
N SER A 144 -16.05 -9.51 8.27
CA SER A 144 -15.69 -9.21 6.88
C SER A 144 -16.34 -7.90 6.45
N ASN A 145 -15.61 -7.10 5.69
CA ASN A 145 -16.09 -5.87 5.09
C ASN A 145 -15.69 -5.83 3.61
N GLY A 146 -16.17 -4.83 2.87
CA GLY A 146 -15.90 -4.71 1.44
C GLY A 146 -14.40 -4.71 1.10
N PHE A 147 -13.54 -4.12 1.94
CA PHE A 147 -12.10 -4.15 1.74
C PHE A 147 -11.53 -5.58 1.85
N LEU A 148 -11.88 -6.32 2.89
CA LEU A 148 -11.43 -7.70 3.05
C LEU A 148 -11.95 -8.60 1.93
N GLU A 149 -13.20 -8.42 1.51
CA GLU A 149 -13.82 -9.15 0.41
C GLU A 149 -13.12 -8.86 -0.92
N GLU A 150 -12.87 -7.59 -1.22
CA GLU A 150 -12.24 -7.13 -2.46
C GLU A 150 -10.79 -7.62 -2.58
N TYR A 151 -10.01 -7.54 -1.50
CA TYR A 151 -8.55 -7.70 -1.57
C TYR A 151 -8.00 -9.01 -0.99
N PHE A 152 -8.68 -9.65 -0.03
CA PHE A 152 -8.07 -10.75 0.76
C PHE A 152 -8.93 -12.02 0.90
N LEU A 153 -10.24 -11.95 0.73
CA LEU A 153 -11.15 -13.09 0.94
C LEU A 153 -11.79 -13.55 -0.38
N GLY A 154 -12.14 -12.61 -1.25
CA GLY A 154 -12.88 -12.86 -2.47
C GLY A 154 -14.38 -12.99 -2.29
N ALA A 155 -15.11 -12.82 -3.40
CA ALA A 155 -16.57 -12.93 -3.45
C ALA A 155 -17.07 -14.39 -3.33
N ASP A 156 -16.21 -15.39 -3.54
CA ASP A 156 -16.55 -16.82 -3.53
C ASP A 156 -16.58 -17.42 -2.11
N ARG A 157 -16.91 -16.61 -1.10
CA ARG A 157 -17.24 -17.10 0.24
C ARG A 157 -18.70 -17.55 0.31
#